data_AF-A0A7C5N2G2-F1
#
_entry.id   AF-A0A7C5N2G2-F1
#
_cell.length_a   1.000
_cell.length_b   1.000
_cell.length_c   1.000
_cell.angle_alpha   90.00
_cell.angle_beta   90.00
_cell.angle_gamma   90.00
#
_symmetry.space_group_name_H-M   'P 1'
#
loop_
_entity.id
_entity.type
_entity.pdbx_description
1 polymer ?
#
loop_
_entity_poly.entity_id
_entity_poly.type
_entity_poly.pdbx_seq_one_letter_code
_entity_poly.pdbx_strand_id
1 'polypeptide(L)'
;MARIRLISPRSVSAALVGGAIGSSALGAAPGVALAETHHVATDGDLFAASRHAKPGDVIEIEGGKTYKGRIFFEGHGEPDKPIIVRGIPKNGQRPVLKGGDDTIYVSGNHYVFESIELTGGTHR
;
A
#
# COMPACT_ATOMS: atom_id res chain seq x y z
N MET A 1 -3.47 0.03 -59.92
CA MET A 1 -4.78 0.46 -59.42
C MET A 1 -4.57 1.29 -58.15
N ALA A 2 -5.07 2.53 -58.14
CA ALA A 2 -5.04 3.48 -57.02
C ALA A 2 -6.05 3.04 -55.91
N ARG A 3 -6.06 3.48 -54.64
CA ARG A 3 -5.85 4.81 -54.04
C ARG A 3 -5.50 4.71 -52.54
N ILE A 4 -4.70 5.66 -52.07
CA ILE A 4 -4.51 6.10 -50.68
C ILE A 4 -5.68 7.02 -50.26
N ARG A 5 -5.95 7.13 -48.93
CA ARG A 5 -6.45 8.28 -48.12
C ARG A 5 -7.59 7.85 -47.16
N LEU A 6 -7.73 8.29 -45.89
CA LEU A 6 -7.12 9.33 -45.03
C LEU A 6 -7.91 9.34 -43.68
N ILE A 7 -7.47 10.19 -42.72
CA ILE A 7 -8.24 10.84 -41.62
C ILE A 7 -8.11 10.09 -40.26
N SER A 8 -7.24 10.43 -39.29
CA SER A 8 -6.94 11.68 -38.53
C SER A 8 -8.19 12.22 -37.78
N PRO A 9 -8.11 12.81 -36.56
CA PRO A 9 -7.24 13.96 -36.30
C PRO A 9 -6.55 14.03 -34.93
N ARG A 10 -5.41 14.73 -34.97
CA ARG A 10 -4.90 15.55 -33.88
C ARG A 10 -5.88 16.70 -33.63
N SER A 11 -6.30 16.90 -32.39
CA SER A 11 -6.82 18.19 -31.89
C SER A 11 -5.59 18.94 -31.33
N VAL A 12 -4.98 19.86 -32.07
CA VAL A 12 -5.25 21.30 -32.20
C VAL A 12 -5.28 22.05 -30.86
N SER A 13 -4.29 22.93 -30.74
CA SER A 13 -3.96 23.89 -29.70
C SER A 13 -5.02 24.97 -29.44
N ALA A 14 -4.97 25.57 -28.26
CA ALA A 14 -5.34 26.97 -28.06
C ALA A 14 -4.33 27.64 -27.10
N ALA A 15 -3.68 28.69 -27.61
CA ALA A 15 -2.82 29.60 -26.88
C ALA A 15 -3.64 30.75 -26.28
N LEU A 16 -3.16 31.38 -25.18
CA LEU A 16 -2.89 32.84 -25.06
C LEU A 16 -2.75 33.30 -23.59
N VAL A 17 -1.55 33.80 -23.29
CA VAL A 17 -1.13 35.03 -22.56
C VAL A 17 -2.14 35.74 -21.63
N GLY A 18 -1.70 36.04 -20.41
CA GLY A 18 -2.23 37.14 -19.58
C GLY A 18 -1.81 37.04 -18.12
N GLY A 19 -0.98 37.97 -17.63
CA GLY A 19 -0.50 37.99 -16.24
C GLY A 19 -1.49 38.58 -15.24
N ALA A 20 -1.32 38.26 -13.95
CA ALA A 20 -1.63 39.13 -12.81
C ALA A 20 -1.15 38.49 -11.48
N ILE A 21 -0.21 39.17 -10.84
CA ILE A 21 -0.06 39.48 -9.41
C ILE A 21 -1.05 38.83 -8.43
N GLY A 22 -0.49 38.22 -7.37
CA GLY A 22 -1.10 38.11 -6.05
C GLY A 22 -2.04 36.93 -5.85
N SER A 23 -1.56 35.87 -5.20
CA SER A 23 -2.41 34.89 -4.52
C SER A 23 -1.62 34.22 -3.41
N SER A 24 -1.94 34.65 -2.19
CA SER A 24 -2.16 33.84 -0.99
C SER A 24 -1.42 32.50 -0.95
N ALA A 25 -0.58 32.33 0.07
CA ALA A 25 -0.10 31.02 0.49
C ALA A 25 -1.29 30.07 0.62
N LEU A 26 -1.44 29.22 -0.40
CA LEU A 26 -2.42 28.16 -0.47
C LEU A 26 -2.03 27.20 0.66
N GLY A 27 -2.81 27.20 1.73
CA GLY A 27 -2.69 26.20 2.77
C GLY A 27 -2.68 24.83 2.10
N ALA A 28 -1.61 24.07 2.34
CA ALA A 28 -1.54 22.68 1.93
C ALA A 28 -2.76 21.98 2.56
N ALA A 29 -3.78 21.70 1.75
CA ALA A 29 -4.79 20.73 2.15
C ALA A 29 -4.01 19.45 2.51
N PRO A 30 -4.24 18.83 3.69
CA PRO A 30 -3.77 17.48 3.87
C PRO A 30 -4.37 16.67 2.74
N GLY A 31 -3.52 16.16 1.84
CA GLY A 31 -3.94 15.26 0.79
C GLY A 31 -4.69 14.13 1.49
N VAL A 32 -5.96 13.93 1.14
CA VAL A 32 -6.75 12.81 1.64
C VAL A 32 -5.95 11.56 1.30
N ALA A 33 -5.34 10.94 2.30
CA ALA A 33 -4.69 9.65 2.11
C ALA A 33 -5.82 8.69 1.71
N LEU A 34 -5.81 8.29 0.44
CA LEU A 34 -6.71 7.26 -0.04
C LEU A 34 -6.20 5.93 0.50
N ALA A 35 -7.12 5.10 0.99
CA ALA A 35 -6.83 3.71 1.32
C ALA A 35 -6.22 3.02 0.10
N GLU A 36 -4.99 2.54 0.24
CA GLU A 36 -4.26 1.83 -0.81
C GLU A 36 -4.17 0.34 -0.47
N THR A 37 -4.21 -0.50 -1.50
CA THR A 37 -3.96 -1.95 -1.34
C THR A 37 -2.53 -2.27 -1.76
N HIS A 38 -1.73 -2.76 -0.80
CA HIS A 38 -0.36 -3.18 -1.00
C HIS A 38 -0.30 -4.69 -1.19
N HIS A 39 -0.02 -5.15 -2.41
CA HIS A 39 0.15 -6.57 -2.67
C HIS A 39 1.57 -7.03 -2.32
N VAL A 40 1.67 -8.03 -1.44
CA VAL A 40 2.93 -8.53 -0.89
C VAL A 40 3.18 -9.95 -1.39
N ALA A 41 4.12 -10.07 -2.34
CA ALA A 41 4.54 -11.36 -2.90
C ALA A 41 5.94 -11.79 -2.43
N THR A 42 6.72 -10.85 -1.91
CA THR A 42 8.11 -11.03 -1.43
C THR A 42 8.34 -10.45 -0.03
N ASP A 43 9.44 -10.85 0.62
CA ASP A 43 9.85 -10.27 1.92
C ASP A 43 10.08 -8.75 1.82
N GLY A 44 10.58 -8.27 0.69
CA GLY A 44 10.86 -6.85 0.46
C GLY A 44 9.57 -6.03 0.43
N ASP A 45 8.53 -6.54 -0.22
CA ASP A 45 7.22 -5.89 -0.27
C ASP A 45 6.59 -5.83 1.13
N LEU A 46 6.72 -6.91 1.92
CA LEU A 46 6.22 -6.95 3.29
C LEU A 46 6.89 -5.89 4.17
N PHE A 47 8.22 -5.80 4.06
CA PHE A 47 8.99 -4.82 4.82
C PHE A 47 8.67 -3.38 4.40
N ALA A 48 8.51 -3.12 3.11
CA ALA A 48 8.13 -1.79 2.61
C ALA A 48 6.71 -1.41 3.07
N ALA A 49 5.75 -2.33 2.91
CA ALA A 49 4.37 -2.10 3.31
C ALA A 49 4.24 -1.86 4.82
N SER A 50 4.93 -2.63 5.66
CA SER A 50 4.86 -2.47 7.12
C SER A 50 5.40 -1.12 7.63
N ARG A 51 6.32 -0.50 6.87
CA ARG A 51 6.95 0.79 7.20
C ARG A 51 6.20 2.00 6.66
N HIS A 52 5.44 1.82 5.58
CA HIS A 52 4.84 2.92 4.84
C HIS A 52 3.31 2.90 4.81
N ALA A 53 2.67 1.90 5.44
CA ALA A 53 1.22 1.83 5.54
C ALA A 53 0.64 3.06 6.24
N LYS A 54 -0.45 3.57 5.66
CA LYS A 54 -1.20 4.74 6.11
C LYS A 54 -2.58 4.32 6.63
N PRO A 55 -3.26 5.17 7.42
CA PRO A 55 -4.64 4.89 7.84
C PRO A 55 -5.54 4.46 6.68
N GLY A 56 -6.21 3.32 6.84
CA GLY A 56 -7.11 2.74 5.86
C GLY A 56 -6.46 1.79 4.84
N ASP A 57 -5.13 1.69 4.81
CA ASP A 57 -4.44 0.79 3.89
C ASP A 57 -4.71 -0.68 4.19
N VAL A 58 -4.69 -1.50 3.13
CA VAL A 58 -4.79 -2.95 3.21
C VAL A 58 -3.50 -3.58 2.68
N ILE A 59 -2.80 -4.30 3.52
CA ILE A 59 -1.62 -5.09 3.15
C ILE A 59 -2.06 -6.52 2.88
N GLU A 60 -2.04 -6.94 1.62
CA GLU A 60 -2.43 -8.28 1.20
C GLU A 60 -1.23 -9.19 1.03
N ILE A 61 -1.08 -10.18 1.90
CA ILE A 61 0.07 -11.09 1.94
C ILE A 61 -0.29 -12.40 1.24
N GLU A 62 0.47 -12.76 0.20
CA GLU A 62 0.22 -13.98 -0.57
C GLU A 62 0.47 -15.26 0.26
N GLY A 63 -0.55 -16.11 0.34
CA GLY A 63 -0.49 -17.39 1.03
C GLY A 63 0.29 -18.48 0.28
N GLY A 64 0.52 -19.61 0.97
CA GLY A 64 1.35 -20.71 0.46
C GLY A 64 2.84 -20.40 0.46
N LYS A 65 3.25 -19.36 1.17
CA LYS A 65 4.64 -18.88 1.30
C LYS A 65 4.99 -18.63 2.77
N THR A 66 6.29 -18.73 3.05
CA THR A 66 6.87 -18.33 4.33
C THR A 66 7.68 -17.06 4.15
N TYR A 67 7.37 -16.06 4.98
CA TYR A 67 8.04 -14.77 5.05
C TYR A 67 8.91 -14.72 6.30
N LYS A 68 9.98 -13.92 6.25
CA LYS A 68 10.82 -13.69 7.43
C LYS A 68 10.04 -12.94 8.51
N GLY A 69 10.17 -13.38 9.75
CA GLY A 69 9.68 -12.66 10.93
C GLY A 69 10.55 -11.43 11.26
N ARG A 70 10.37 -10.88 12.47
CA ARG A 70 10.97 -9.60 12.90
C ARG A 70 10.48 -8.43 12.04
N ILE A 71 9.17 -8.44 11.75
CA ILE A 71 8.51 -7.37 10.99
C ILE A 71 8.01 -6.29 11.95
N PHE A 72 8.27 -5.03 11.62
CA PHE A 72 7.87 -3.88 12.42
C PHE A 72 6.73 -3.12 11.74
N PHE A 73 5.61 -3.02 12.45
CA PHE A 73 4.43 -2.25 12.09
C PHE A 73 4.38 -0.98 12.95
N GLU A 74 4.90 0.11 12.38
CA GLU A 74 5.08 1.39 13.08
C GLU A 74 4.08 2.46 12.64
N GLY A 75 3.39 2.27 11.51
CA GLY A 75 2.32 3.17 11.06
C GLY A 75 1.18 3.21 12.07
N HIS A 76 0.37 4.25 12.06
CA HIS A 76 -0.81 4.36 12.92
C HIS A 76 -2.05 4.42 12.03
N GLY A 77 -3.02 3.53 12.27
CA GLY A 77 -4.36 3.67 11.72
C GLY A 77 -5.20 4.67 12.51
N GLU A 78 -6.42 4.90 12.03
CA GLU A 78 -7.45 5.69 12.72
C GLU A 78 -8.61 4.78 13.15
N PRO A 79 -9.43 5.14 14.17
CA PRO A 79 -10.57 4.34 14.61
C PRO A 79 -11.54 3.95 13.48
N ASP A 80 -11.73 4.84 12.50
CA ASP A 80 -12.57 4.65 11.31
C ASP A 80 -11.78 4.17 10.07
N LYS A 81 -10.44 4.23 10.12
CA LYS A 81 -9.54 3.80 9.04
C LYS A 81 -8.39 2.96 9.59
N PRO A 82 -8.66 1.73 10.07
CA PRO A 82 -7.61 0.85 10.54
C PRO A 82 -6.67 0.45 9.39
N ILE A 83 -5.44 0.10 9.74
CA ILE A 83 -4.52 -0.58 8.81
C ILE A 83 -4.84 -2.07 8.87
N ILE A 84 -5.21 -2.66 7.75
CA ILE A 84 -5.59 -4.08 7.68
C ILE A 84 -4.43 -4.87 7.10
N VAL A 85 -3.91 -5.84 7.84
CA VAL A 85 -2.90 -6.79 7.37
C VAL A 85 -3.58 -8.13 7.15
N ARG A 86 -3.83 -8.47 5.89
CA ARG A 86 -4.64 -9.62 5.50
C ARG A 86 -3.83 -10.64 4.71
N GLY A 87 -3.80 -11.86 5.21
CA GLY A 87 -3.33 -13.00 4.44
C GLY A 87 -4.36 -13.45 3.41
N ILE A 88 -3.93 -13.62 2.16
CA ILE A 88 -4.75 -14.16 1.06
C ILE A 88 -4.37 -15.62 0.87
N PRO A 89 -5.19 -16.58 1.33
CA PRO A 89 -4.83 -18.00 1.23
C PRO A 89 -4.66 -18.43 -0.23
N LYS A 90 -3.61 -19.19 -0.51
CA LYS A 90 -3.36 -19.80 -1.83
C LYS A 90 -3.42 -21.31 -1.68
N ASN A 91 -4.31 -21.97 -2.41
CA ASN A 91 -4.57 -23.41 -2.28
C ASN A 91 -4.88 -23.84 -0.84
N GLY A 92 -5.63 -23.01 -0.09
CA GLY A 92 -5.96 -23.26 1.32
C GLY A 92 -4.84 -22.98 2.32
N GLN A 93 -3.65 -22.59 1.87
CA GLN A 93 -2.52 -22.28 2.74
C GLN A 93 -2.44 -20.78 3.00
N ARG A 94 -2.45 -20.40 4.28
CA ARG A 94 -2.22 -19.01 4.73
C ARG A 94 -0.76 -18.61 4.55
N PRO A 95 -0.45 -17.32 4.51
CA PRO A 95 0.93 -16.85 4.65
C PRO A 95 1.44 -17.13 6.07
N VAL A 96 2.71 -17.53 6.16
CA VAL A 96 3.39 -17.80 7.43
C VAL A 96 4.49 -16.78 7.62
N LEU A 97 4.46 -15.99 8.69
CA LEU A 97 5.62 -15.20 9.13
C LEU A 97 6.38 -16.04 10.15
N LYS A 98 7.67 -16.27 9.88
CA LYS A 98 8.48 -17.21 10.66
C LYS A 98 9.79 -16.61 11.17
N GLY A 99 10.07 -16.84 12.45
CA GLY A 99 11.33 -16.46 13.08
C GLY A 99 11.29 -15.08 13.72
N GLY A 100 12.48 -14.53 13.98
CA GLY A 100 12.65 -13.32 14.79
C GLY A 100 12.71 -13.64 16.29
N ASP A 101 13.06 -12.63 17.08
CA ASP A 101 12.86 -12.71 18.53
C ASP A 101 11.35 -12.69 18.79
N ASP A 102 10.72 -11.55 18.52
CA ASP A 102 9.28 -11.49 18.27
C ASP A 102 9.02 -11.57 16.76
N THR A 103 8.04 -12.39 16.38
CA THR A 103 7.73 -12.60 14.96
C THR A 103 7.21 -11.33 14.30
N ILE A 104 6.41 -10.54 15.04
CA ILE A 104 5.97 -9.20 14.65
C ILE A 104 6.13 -8.25 15.83
N TYR A 105 6.42 -6.99 15.53
CA TYR A 105 6.43 -5.87 16.46
C TYR A 105 5.37 -4.88 16.01
N VAL A 106 4.39 -4.61 16.85
CA VAL A 106 3.33 -3.64 16.55
C VAL A 106 3.41 -2.53 17.59
N SER A 107 3.91 -1.37 17.18
CA SER A 107 4.00 -0.18 18.04
C SER A 107 2.91 0.85 17.74
N GLY A 108 2.28 0.76 16.58
CA GLY A 108 1.17 1.62 16.19
C GLY A 108 -0.21 1.15 16.68
N ASN A 109 -1.22 2.01 16.48
CA ASN A 109 -2.60 1.75 16.89
C ASN A 109 -3.50 1.44 15.69
N HIS A 110 -4.66 0.83 15.96
CA HIS A 110 -5.71 0.52 14.98
C HIS A 110 -5.22 -0.39 13.83
N TYR A 111 -4.55 -1.48 14.19
CA TYR A 111 -4.26 -2.58 13.27
C TYR A 111 -5.30 -3.69 13.38
N VAL A 112 -5.59 -4.32 12.25
CA VAL A 112 -6.36 -5.56 12.18
C VAL A 112 -5.51 -6.59 11.44
N PHE A 113 -5.27 -7.74 12.08
CA PHE A 113 -4.54 -8.86 11.48
C PHE A 113 -5.49 -9.99 11.15
N GLU A 114 -5.51 -10.43 9.90
CA GLU A 114 -6.46 -11.42 9.39
C GLU A 114 -5.73 -12.52 8.64
N SER A 115 -6.12 -13.78 8.87
CA SER A 115 -5.71 -14.92 8.04
C SER A 115 -4.20 -15.10 7.85
N ILE A 116 -3.39 -14.74 8.84
CA ILE A 116 -1.92 -14.92 8.84
C ILE A 116 -1.53 -15.88 9.96
N GLU A 117 -0.48 -16.66 9.73
CA GLU A 117 0.12 -17.52 10.74
C GLU A 117 1.45 -16.95 11.22
N LEU A 118 1.63 -16.87 12.54
CA LEU A 118 2.88 -16.43 13.17
C LEU A 118 3.53 -17.64 13.86
N THR A 119 4.80 -17.91 13.58
CA THR A 119 5.49 -19.07 14.16
C THR A 119 7.00 -18.86 14.31
N GLY A 120 7.64 -19.68 15.14
CA GLY A 120 9.09 -19.73 15.26
C GLY A 120 9.76 -18.51 15.90
N GLY A 121 9.01 -17.59 16.51
CA GLY A 121 9.57 -16.57 17.39
C GLY A 121 10.16 -17.18 18.66
N THR A 122 11.26 -16.60 19.16
CA THR A 122 11.93 -17.04 20.39
C THR A 122 11.40 -16.33 21.64
N HIS A 123 10.72 -15.20 21.47
CA HIS A 123 10.02 -14.41 22.48
C HIS A 123 8.55 -14.24 22.05
N ARG A 124 7.68 -13.96 23.03
CA ARG A 124 6.22 -13.91 22.84
C ARG A 124 5.59 -12.83 23.71
#